data_AF-A0A1G1FIE1-F1
#
_entry.id   AF-A0A1G1FIE1-F1
#
_cell.length_a   1.000
_cell.length_b   1.000
_cell.length_c   1.000
_cell.angle_alpha   90.00
_cell.angle_beta   90.00
_cell.angle_gamma   90.00
#
_symmetry.space_group_name_H-M   'P 1'
#
loop_
_entity.id
_entity.type
_entity.pdbx_description
1 polymer ?
#
loop_
_entity_poly.entity_id
_entity_poly.type
_entity_poly.pdbx_seq_one_letter_code
_entity_poly.pdbx_strand_id
1 'polypeptide(L)'
;MAKLPGQYTSIRKRFKKYFKAVDSLGKAAKTSGPLKSKTSHLIQLAAAAAIRSEGAVHSHTRRALQAGAKPEEIYQAVLLLTSTIGFPTVSAALSWIDDVLTSSAP
;
A
#
# COMPACT_ATOMS: atom_id res chain seq x y z
N MET A 1 15.26 -9.12 1.77
CA MET A 1 14.42 -8.04 2.37
C MET A 1 14.54 -6.82 1.48
N ALA A 2 13.42 -6.27 0.97
CA ALA A 2 13.47 -5.08 0.13
C ALA A 2 14.05 -3.88 0.90
N LYS A 3 15.03 -3.20 0.30
CA LYS A 3 15.66 -2.00 0.86
C LYS A 3 14.60 -0.91 1.04
N LEU A 4 14.48 -0.35 2.25
CA LEU A 4 13.57 0.75 2.51
C LEU A 4 13.95 1.97 1.63
N PRO A 5 12.97 2.75 1.14
CA PRO A 5 13.27 3.93 0.33
C PRO A 5 14.21 4.89 1.06
N GLY A 6 15.18 5.45 0.34
CA GLY A 6 16.20 6.35 0.90
C GLY A 6 15.58 7.48 1.73
N GLN A 7 14.51 8.10 1.23
CA GLN A 7 13.84 9.18 1.95
C GLN A 7 13.17 8.76 3.25
N TYR A 8 12.56 7.57 3.29
CA TYR A 8 11.99 7.04 4.54
C TYR A 8 13.07 6.90 5.61
N THR A 9 14.23 6.36 5.24
CA THR A 9 15.36 6.21 6.18
C THR A 9 15.97 7.54 6.61
N SER A 10 16.01 8.54 5.72
CA SER A 10 16.47 9.90 6.01
C SER A 10 15.55 10.60 7.03
N ILE A 11 14.23 10.56 6.83
CA ILE A 11 13.24 11.13 7.75
C ILE A 11 13.36 10.50 9.15
N ARG A 12 13.48 9.16 9.21
CA ARG A 12 13.65 8.44 10.48
C ARG A 12 14.89 8.88 11.25
N LYS A 13 16.00 9.17 10.55
CA LYS A 13 17.26 9.63 11.18
C LYS A 13 17.16 11.08 11.64
N ARG A 14 16.62 11.97 10.80
CA ARG A 14 16.55 13.42 11.04
C ARG A 14 15.50 13.81 12.08
N PHE A 15 14.35 13.13 12.09
CA PHE A 15 13.18 13.50 12.90
C PHE A 15 12.74 12.36 13.81
N LYS A 16 13.62 11.93 14.73
CA LYS A 16 13.40 10.75 15.58
C LYS A 16 12.10 10.78 16.39
N LYS A 17 11.79 11.90 17.07
CA LYS A 17 10.58 12.04 17.89
C LYS A 17 9.31 11.96 17.04
N TYR A 18 9.30 12.65 15.91
CA TYR A 18 8.20 12.59 14.94
C TYR A 18 8.00 11.16 14.43
N PHE A 19 9.07 10.50 13.98
CA PHE A 19 8.99 9.14 13.48
C PHE A 19 8.50 8.15 14.55
N LYS A 20 8.93 8.30 15.80
CA LYS A 20 8.43 7.48 16.93
C LYS A 20 6.92 7.67 17.13
N ALA A 21 6.41 8.90 17.01
CA ALA A 21 4.97 9.17 17.10
C ALA A 21 4.20 8.52 15.94
N VAL A 22 4.68 8.68 14.70
CA VAL A 22 4.07 8.05 13.51
C VAL A 22 4.07 6.52 13.61
N ASP A 23 5.17 5.90 14.06
CA ASP A 23 5.26 4.45 14.26
C ASP A 23 4.27 3.96 15.33
N SER A 24 4.14 4.72 16.43
CA SER A 24 3.20 4.39 17.51
C SER A 24 1.75 4.48 17.04
N LEU A 25 1.40 5.52 16.30
CA LEU A 25 0.09 5.66 15.66
C LEU A 25 -0.18 4.49 14.69
N GLY A 26 0.80 4.15 13.85
CA GLY A 26 0.66 3.06 12.89
C GLY A 26 0.48 1.69 13.54
N LYS A 27 1.06 1.46 14.73
CA LYS A 27 0.83 0.25 15.54
C LYS A 27 -0.57 0.25 16.13
N ALA A 28 -0.96 1.32 16.81
CA ALA A 28 -2.28 1.46 17.41
C ALA A 28 -3.39 1.24 16.37
N ALA A 29 -3.33 1.96 15.25
CA ALA A 29 -4.32 1.84 14.18
C ALA A 29 -4.49 0.40 13.64
N LYS A 30 -3.41 -0.39 13.58
CA LYS A 30 -3.48 -1.79 13.13
C LYS A 30 -4.10 -2.73 14.15
N THR A 31 -3.97 -2.44 15.44
CA THR A 31 -4.45 -3.30 16.53
C THR A 31 -5.81 -2.87 17.09
N SER A 32 -6.33 -1.72 16.67
CA SER A 32 -7.58 -1.13 17.19
C SER A 32 -8.87 -1.75 16.64
N GLY A 33 -8.81 -2.72 15.71
CA GLY A 33 -10.00 -3.23 15.06
C GLY A 33 -9.90 -4.70 14.64
N PRO A 34 -11.02 -5.29 14.18
CA PRO A 34 -11.11 -6.73 13.91
C PRO A 34 -10.51 -7.15 12.56
N LEU A 35 -10.04 -6.21 11.74
CA LEU A 35 -9.59 -6.49 10.38
C LEU A 35 -8.21 -7.15 10.37
N LYS A 36 -8.13 -8.30 9.68
CA LYS A 36 -6.88 -9.02 9.46
C LYS A 36 -5.96 -8.24 8.51
N SER A 37 -4.65 -8.51 8.61
CA SER A 37 -3.60 -7.82 7.86
C SER A 37 -3.86 -7.71 6.34
N LYS A 38 -4.33 -8.80 5.72
CA LYS A 38 -4.70 -8.83 4.29
C LYS A 38 -5.72 -7.74 3.95
N THR A 39 -6.87 -7.77 4.63
CA THR A 39 -7.97 -6.83 4.40
C THR A 39 -7.54 -5.40 4.67
N SER A 40 -6.78 -5.16 5.74
CA SER A 40 -6.25 -3.83 6.07
C SER A 40 -5.36 -3.28 4.96
N HIS A 41 -4.51 -4.10 4.34
CA HIS A 41 -3.67 -3.67 3.22
C HIS A 41 -4.44 -3.45 1.92
N LEU A 42 -5.48 -4.23 1.63
CA LEU A 42 -6.35 -3.98 0.48
C LEU A 42 -7.12 -2.66 0.62
N ILE A 43 -7.61 -2.34 1.82
CA ILE A 43 -8.27 -1.04 2.09
C ILE A 43 -7.28 0.12 1.92
N GLN A 44 -6.07 -0.02 2.44
CA GLN A 44 -5.04 1.01 2.32
C GLN A 44 -4.55 1.17 0.88
N LEU A 45 -4.48 0.09 0.10
CA LEU A 45 -4.21 0.11 -1.34
C LEU A 45 -5.29 0.90 -2.08
N ALA A 46 -6.57 0.64 -1.79
CA ALA A 46 -7.68 1.38 -2.37
C ALA A 46 -7.60 2.88 -2.06
N ALA A 47 -7.29 3.24 -0.81
CA ALA A 47 -7.07 4.63 -0.43
C ALA A 47 -5.86 5.25 -1.15
N ALA A 48 -4.76 4.52 -1.28
CA ALA A 48 -3.56 4.97 -2.00
C ALA A 48 -3.84 5.23 -3.49
N ALA A 49 -4.63 4.38 -4.13
CA ALA A 49 -5.09 4.56 -5.50
C ALA A 49 -5.96 5.83 -5.63
N ALA A 50 -6.91 6.03 -4.72
CA ALA A 50 -7.79 7.19 -4.71
C ALA A 50 -7.04 8.53 -4.59
N ILE A 51 -5.95 8.57 -3.81
CA ILE A 51 -5.10 9.78 -3.66
C ILE A 51 -3.95 9.84 -4.67
N ARG A 52 -3.91 8.93 -5.65
CA ARG A 52 -2.87 8.84 -6.70
C ARG A 52 -1.44 8.74 -6.16
N SER A 53 -1.25 8.01 -5.06
CA SER A 53 0.05 7.84 -4.42
C SER A 53 0.74 6.56 -4.89
N GLU A 54 1.48 6.64 -6.00
CA GLU A 54 2.20 5.50 -6.60
C GLU A 54 3.08 4.74 -5.59
N GLY A 55 3.92 5.45 -4.84
CA GLY A 55 4.78 4.82 -3.83
C GLY A 55 4.00 4.08 -2.73
N ALA A 56 2.81 4.57 -2.38
CA ALA A 56 1.93 3.90 -1.43
C ALA A 56 1.20 2.70 -2.07
N VAL A 57 0.80 2.80 -3.34
CA VAL A 57 0.28 1.66 -4.12
C VAL A 57 1.32 0.54 -4.16
N HIS A 58 2.56 0.83 -4.55
CA HIS A 58 3.66 -0.12 -4.52
C HIS A 58 3.86 -0.78 -3.14
N SER A 59 3.82 0.03 -2.08
CA SER A 59 3.98 -0.44 -0.71
C SER A 59 2.86 -1.37 -0.27
N HIS A 60 1.60 -0.99 -0.49
CA HIS A 60 0.45 -1.77 -0.06
C HIS A 60 0.21 -3.01 -0.91
N THR A 61 0.55 -3.00 -2.21
CA THR A 61 0.57 -4.20 -3.05
C THR A 61 1.54 -5.25 -2.50
N ARG A 62 2.82 -4.90 -2.25
CA ARG A 62 3.80 -5.84 -1.67
C ARG A 62 3.37 -6.37 -0.31
N ARG A 63 2.80 -5.52 0.53
CA ARG A 63 2.39 -5.90 1.89
C ARG A 63 1.11 -6.74 1.90
N ALA A 64 0.18 -6.50 0.97
CA ALA A 64 -0.99 -7.34 0.77
C ALA A 64 -0.56 -8.76 0.35
N LEU A 65 0.36 -8.88 -0.61
CA LEU A 65 0.96 -10.16 -1.01
C LEU A 65 1.62 -10.88 0.19
N GLN A 66 2.45 -10.18 0.96
CA GLN A 66 3.08 -10.73 2.17
C GLN A 66 2.06 -11.15 3.23
N ALA A 67 0.88 -10.55 3.24
CA ALA A 67 -0.24 -10.92 4.11
C ALA A 67 -1.13 -12.04 3.54
N GLY A 68 -0.75 -12.64 2.40
CA GLY A 68 -1.45 -13.75 1.76
C GLY A 68 -2.57 -13.33 0.81
N ALA A 69 -2.60 -12.06 0.35
CA ALA A 69 -3.47 -11.68 -0.76
C ALA A 69 -3.02 -12.35 -2.05
N LYS A 70 -3.97 -12.82 -2.85
CA LYS A 70 -3.71 -13.25 -4.22
C LYS A 70 -3.71 -12.03 -5.17
N PRO A 71 -2.99 -12.07 -6.30
CA PRO A 71 -3.01 -11.02 -7.32
C PRO A 71 -4.44 -10.59 -7.72
N GLU A 72 -5.36 -11.54 -7.85
CA GLU A 72 -6.74 -11.27 -8.26
C GLU A 72 -7.49 -10.46 -7.19
N GLU A 73 -7.21 -10.68 -5.90
CA GLU A 73 -7.80 -9.90 -4.80
C GLU A 73 -7.29 -8.45 -4.82
N ILE A 74 -6.02 -8.24 -5.21
CA ILE A 74 -5.39 -6.92 -5.32
C ILE A 74 -6.00 -6.14 -6.48
N TYR A 75 -6.09 -6.77 -7.66
CA TYR A 75 -6.73 -6.15 -8.82
C TYR A 75 -8.20 -5.80 -8.53
N GLN A 76 -8.96 -6.74 -7.94
CA GLN A 76 -10.36 -6.52 -7.60
C GLN A 76 -10.55 -5.34 -6.63
N ALA A 77 -9.68 -5.19 -5.63
CA ALA A 77 -9.76 -4.09 -4.67
C ALA A 77 -9.68 -2.71 -5.33
N VAL A 78 -8.94 -2.58 -6.44
CA VAL A 78 -8.82 -1.32 -7.19
C VAL A 78 -9.89 -1.20 -8.27
N LEU A 79 -10.25 -2.28 -8.97
CA LEU A 79 -11.33 -2.28 -9.98
C LEU A 79 -12.68 -1.85 -9.39
N LEU A 80 -12.98 -2.24 -8.15
CA LEU A 80 -14.18 -1.83 -7.41
C LEU A 80 -14.33 -0.30 -7.27
N LEU A 81 -13.23 0.46 -7.41
CA LEU A 81 -13.24 1.92 -7.27
C LEU A 81 -13.60 2.66 -8.55
N THR A 82 -13.81 1.97 -9.68
CA THR A 82 -14.00 2.61 -11.00
C THR A 82 -15.14 3.63 -11.00
N SER A 83 -16.27 3.34 -10.35
CA SER A 83 -17.39 4.28 -10.22
C SER A 83 -17.13 5.43 -9.23
N THR A 84 -16.13 5.31 -8.36
CA THR A 84 -15.82 6.30 -7.32
C THR A 84 -14.72 7.27 -7.75
N ILE A 85 -13.66 6.75 -8.38
CA ILE A 85 -12.44 7.54 -8.71
C ILE A 85 -12.17 7.65 -10.21
N GLY A 86 -13.02 7.04 -11.04
CA GLY A 86 -12.95 7.09 -12.50
C GLY A 86 -11.90 6.14 -13.11
N PHE A 87 -12.14 5.75 -14.36
CA PHE A 87 -11.27 4.84 -15.11
C PHE A 87 -9.80 5.31 -15.21
N PRO A 88 -9.47 6.58 -15.48
CA PRO A 88 -8.06 7.00 -15.59
C PRO A 88 -7.26 6.80 -14.31
N THR A 89 -7.89 7.00 -13.13
CA THR A 89 -7.23 6.80 -11.85
C THR A 89 -7.05 5.31 -11.55
N VAL A 90 -8.06 4.50 -11.83
CA VAL A 90 -7.98 3.04 -11.71
C VAL A 90 -6.90 2.48 -12.63
N SER A 91 -6.89 2.87 -13.91
CA SER A 91 -5.91 2.41 -14.90
C SER A 91 -4.47 2.72 -14.48
N ALA A 92 -4.19 3.90 -13.92
CA ALA A 92 -2.87 4.23 -13.40
C ALA A 92 -2.50 3.39 -12.16
N ALA A 93 -3.44 3.17 -11.25
CA ALA A 93 -3.21 2.33 -10.09
C ALA A 93 -2.94 0.86 -10.48
N LEU A 94 -3.60 0.36 -11.52
CA LEU A 94 -3.34 -0.97 -12.08
C LEU A 94 -1.91 -1.08 -12.65
N SER A 95 -1.43 -0.08 -13.41
CA SER A 95 -0.05 -0.14 -13.92
C SER A 95 0.99 -0.16 -12.80
N TRP A 96 0.78 0.59 -11.72
CA TRP A 96 1.66 0.55 -10.54
C TRP A 96 1.56 -0.78 -9.77
N ILE A 97 0.39 -1.41 -9.75
CA ILE A 97 0.26 -2.77 -9.23
C ILE A 97 1.10 -3.73 -10.06
N ASP A 98 1.03 -3.62 -11.39
CA ASP A 98 1.80 -4.44 -12.31
C ASP A 98 3.31 -4.23 -12.14
N ASP A 99 3.77 -3.01 -11.87
CA ASP A 99 5.18 -2.74 -11.54
C ASP A 99 5.68 -3.60 -10.36
N VAL A 100 4.79 -3.99 -9.43
CA VAL A 100 5.12 -4.87 -8.31
C VAL A 100 4.97 -6.35 -8.65
N LEU A 101 3.88 -6.72 -9.33
CA LEU A 101 3.53 -8.12 -9.62
C LEU A 101 4.39 -8.70 -10.75
N THR A 102 4.74 -7.90 -11.74
CA THR A 102 5.46 -8.31 -12.95
C THR A 102 6.97 -8.12 -12.85
N SER A 103 7.46 -7.22 -11.98
CA SER A 103 8.89 -7.12 -11.62
C SER A 103 9.41 -8.32 -10.81
N SER A 104 8.65 -9.42 -10.78
CA SER A 104 8.98 -10.70 -10.12
C SER A 104 9.04 -11.89 -11.09
N ALA A 105 9.21 -11.66 -12.39
CA ALA A 105 9.64 -12.68 -13.38
C ALA A 105 11.15 -12.50 -13.66
N PRO A 106 11.89 -13.60 -13.87
CA PRO A 106 13.22 -13.90 -13.32
C PRO A 106 14.31 -12.82 -13.48
#